data_AF-A0A1A7QDE4-F1
#
_entry.id   AF-A0A1A7QDE4-F1
#
_cell.length_a   1.000
_cell.length_b   1.000
_cell.length_c   1.000
_cell.angle_alpha   90.00
_cell.angle_beta   90.00
_cell.angle_gamma   90.00
#
_symmetry.space_group_name_H-M   'P 1'
#
loop_
_entity.id
_entity.type
_entity.pdbx_description
1 polymer ?
#
loop_
_entity_poly.entity_id
_entity_poly.type
_entity_poly.pdbx_seq_one_letter_code
_entity_poly.pdbx_strand_id
1 'polypeptide(L)'
;MSEINVEVTYALPQHYFLKKICVPEGCNVQSAILQSGVLQRYQEIDLRENKVGIFGRLAKLTDILREGDRVEIYRPLLADPKEIRRKRAAQQQEQKGKS
;
A
#
# COMPACT_ATOMS: atom_id res chain seq x y z
N MET A 1 3.63 16.49 -19.93
CA MET A 1 4.23 15.79 -18.78
C MET A 1 4.32 14.33 -19.20
N SER A 2 5.49 13.72 -19.12
CA SER A 2 5.63 12.29 -19.39
C SER A 2 4.95 11.51 -18.28
N GLU A 3 4.25 10.44 -18.64
CA GLU A 3 3.69 9.49 -17.68
C GLU A 3 4.37 8.15 -17.88
N ILE A 4 4.44 7.38 -16.80
CA ILE A 4 4.97 6.03 -16.78
C ILE A 4 3.92 5.05 -16.26
N ASN A 5 3.90 3.86 -16.85
CA ASN A 5 3.07 2.74 -16.41
C ASN A 5 3.83 1.95 -15.35
N VAL A 6 3.23 1.81 -14.18
CA VAL A 6 3.78 1.03 -13.08
C VAL A 6 2.72 0.09 -12.54
N GLU A 7 3.17 -0.98 -11.88
CA GLU A 7 2.31 -1.95 -11.24
C GLU A 7 2.46 -1.86 -9.72
N VAL A 8 1.34 -1.89 -9.00
CA VAL A 8 1.35 -2.00 -7.54
C VAL A 8 0.74 -3.34 -7.16
N THR A 9 1.48 -4.14 -6.40
CA THR A 9 1.05 -5.44 -5.90
C THR A 9 1.16 -5.56 -4.38
N TYR A 10 0.18 -6.24 -3.80
CA TYR A 10 0.17 -6.62 -2.39
C TYR A 10 -0.20 -8.11 -2.28
N ALA A 11 0.76 -8.92 -1.84
CA ALA A 11 0.63 -10.37 -1.76
C ALA A 11 0.08 -10.81 -0.40
N LEU A 12 -1.13 -11.37 -0.39
CA LEU A 12 -1.77 -11.97 0.78
C LEU A 12 -1.75 -13.50 0.68
N PRO A 13 -1.92 -14.24 1.79
CA PRO A 13 -1.86 -15.70 1.78
C PRO A 13 -2.89 -16.37 0.85
N GLN A 14 -4.06 -15.75 0.68
CA GLN A 14 -5.19 -16.36 -0.05
C GLN A 14 -5.50 -15.64 -1.37
N HIS A 15 -4.97 -14.43 -1.57
CA HIS A 15 -5.20 -13.65 -2.77
C HIS A 15 -4.08 -12.63 -2.97
N TYR A 16 -4.03 -12.00 -4.13
CA TYR A 16 -3.11 -10.89 -4.38
C TYR A 16 -3.90 -9.71 -4.92
N PHE A 17 -3.47 -8.51 -4.55
CA PHE A 17 -3.87 -7.31 -5.24
C PHE A 17 -2.81 -7.01 -6.29
N LEU A 18 -3.21 -6.79 -7.54
CA LEU A 18 -2.35 -6.29 -8.60
C LEU A 18 -3.12 -5.22 -9.35
N LYS A 19 -2.52 -4.03 -9.47
CA LYS A 19 -3.12 -2.92 -10.20
C LYS A 19 -2.08 -2.18 -11.01
N LYS A 20 -2.36 -2.03 -12.30
CA LYS A 20 -1.61 -1.15 -13.21
C LYS A 20 -2.12 0.28 -13.06
N ILE A 21 -1.21 1.22 -12.90
CA ILE A 21 -1.51 2.65 -12.82
C ILE A 21 -0.57 3.44 -13.71
N CYS A 22 -1.08 4.53 -14.28
CA CYS A 22 -0.28 5.54 -14.97
C CYS A 22 0.05 6.64 -13.95
N VAL A 23 1.33 6.95 -13.77
CA VAL A 23 1.78 8.00 -12.83
C VAL A 23 2.74 8.95 -13.56
N PRO A 24 2.90 10.21 -13.12
CA PRO A 24 3.88 11.11 -13.71
C PRO A 24 5.29 10.54 -13.65
N GLU A 25 6.10 10.79 -14.67
CA GLU A 25 7.53 10.48 -14.63
C GLU A 25 8.18 11.21 -13.45
N GLY A 26 9.02 10.51 -12.69
CA GLY A 26 9.57 11.04 -11.44
C GLY A 26 8.67 10.79 -10.21
N CYS A 27 7.55 10.06 -10.36
CA CYS A 27 6.75 9.63 -9.23
C CYS A 27 7.55 8.68 -8.33
N ASN A 28 7.39 8.83 -7.01
CA ASN A 28 8.02 7.93 -6.05
C ASN A 28 7.11 6.75 -5.68
N VAL A 29 7.71 5.72 -5.09
CA VAL A 29 7.03 4.51 -4.61
C VAL A 29 5.81 4.85 -3.75
N GLN A 30 5.95 5.76 -2.79
CA GLN A 30 4.85 6.14 -1.89
C GLN A 30 3.64 6.72 -2.64
N SER A 31 3.90 7.61 -3.59
CA SER A 31 2.87 8.29 -4.36
C SER A 31 2.14 7.31 -5.28
N ALA A 32 2.85 6.38 -5.90
CA ALA A 32 2.25 5.29 -6.67
C ALA A 32 1.36 4.39 -5.81
N ILE A 33 1.81 4.03 -4.60
CA ILE A 33 1.00 3.25 -3.65
C ILE A 33 -0.28 4.01 -3.27
N LEU A 34 -0.18 5.31 -2.96
CA LEU A 34 -1.33 6.15 -2.65
C LEU A 34 -2.32 6.22 -3.83
N GLN A 35 -1.82 6.48 -5.04
CA GLN A 35 -2.64 6.55 -6.26
C GLN A 35 -3.29 5.20 -6.63
N SER A 36 -2.64 4.08 -6.31
CA SER A 36 -3.21 2.75 -6.55
C SER A 36 -4.51 2.50 -5.78
N GLY A 37 -4.71 3.19 -4.65
CA GLY A 37 -5.85 2.97 -3.74
C GLY A 37 -5.71 1.71 -2.88
N VAL A 38 -4.57 1.04 -2.90
CA VAL A 38 -4.34 -0.19 -2.11
C VAL A 38 -4.49 0.05 -0.61
N LEU A 39 -4.08 1.22 -0.10
CA LEU A 39 -4.23 1.58 1.31
C LEU A 39 -5.69 1.81 1.73
N GLN A 40 -6.54 2.25 0.80
CA GLN A 40 -7.97 2.41 1.05
C GLN A 40 -8.68 1.06 1.08
N ARG A 41 -8.23 0.13 0.23
CA ARG A 41 -8.77 -1.23 0.16
C ARG A 41 -8.29 -2.12 1.31
N TYR A 42 -7.04 -1.95 1.73
CA TYR A 42 -6.40 -2.74 2.79
C TYR A 42 -5.89 -1.80 3.89
N GLN A 43 -6.75 -1.51 4.87
CA GLN A 43 -6.43 -0.65 6.02
C GLN A 43 -5.38 -1.26 6.97
N GLU A 44 -5.02 -2.53 6.77
CA GLU A 44 -3.96 -3.23 7.51
C GLU A 44 -2.54 -2.90 7.02
N ILE A 45 -2.41 -2.24 5.86
CA ILE A 45 -1.10 -1.83 5.33
C ILE A 45 -0.67 -0.56 6.06
N ASP A 46 0.44 -0.63 6.79
CA ASP A 46 1.13 0.54 7.33
C ASP A 46 2.49 0.68 6.65
N LEU A 47 2.65 1.65 5.74
CA LEU A 47 3.90 1.86 5.00
C LEU A 47 5.11 2.19 5.88
N ARG A 48 4.91 2.48 7.17
CA ARG A 48 6.01 2.68 8.13
C ARG A 48 6.60 1.35 8.62
N GLU A 49 5.77 0.30 8.64
CA GLU A 49 6.14 -1.03 9.13
C GLU A 49 6.33 -2.03 7.97
N ASN A 50 5.50 -1.90 6.93
CA ASN A 50 5.56 -2.70 5.72
C ASN A 50 6.82 -2.37 4.92
N LYS A 51 7.61 -3.39 4.62
CA LYS A 51 8.69 -3.27 3.64
C LYS A 51 8.09 -3.19 2.24
N VAL A 52 8.69 -2.36 1.40
CA VAL A 52 8.34 -2.26 -0.02
C VAL A 52 9.53 -2.68 -0.88
N GLY A 53 9.24 -3.18 -2.06
CA GLY A 53 10.26 -3.52 -3.03
C GLY A 53 9.85 -3.14 -4.45
N ILE A 54 10.83 -3.10 -5.34
CA ILE A 54 10.64 -2.98 -6.78
C ILE A 54 11.25 -4.23 -7.41
N PHE A 55 10.44 -5.03 -8.11
CA PHE A 55 10.87 -6.29 -8.75
C PHE A 55 11.72 -7.21 -7.83
N GLY A 56 11.24 -7.50 -6.63
CA GLY A 56 11.93 -8.38 -5.67
C GLY A 56 13.15 -7.76 -4.97
N ARG A 57 13.45 -6.48 -5.21
CA ARG A 57 14.51 -5.74 -4.50
C ARG A 57 13.89 -4.79 -3.48
N LEU A 58 14.43 -4.76 -2.25
CA LEU A 58 14.01 -3.79 -1.24
C LEU A 58 14.21 -2.35 -1.76
N ALA A 59 13.17 -1.54 -1.66
CA ALA A 59 13.14 -0.16 -2.09
C ALA A 59 12.67 0.74 -0.94
N LYS A 60 12.98 2.03 -1.03
CA LYS A 60 12.46 3.06 -0.13
C LYS A 60 11.20 3.67 -0.72
N LEU A 61 10.35 4.18 0.16
CA LEU A 61 9.15 4.95 -0.23
C LEU A 61 9.47 6.20 -1.08
N THR A 62 10.69 6.74 -0.94
CA THR A 62 11.20 7.90 -1.66
C THR A 62 11.83 7.56 -3.01
N ASP A 63 12.04 6.27 -3.31
CA ASP A 63 12.70 5.88 -4.56
C ASP A 63 11.81 6.22 -5.76
N ILE A 64 12.44 6.70 -6.82
CA ILE A 64 11.78 7.14 -8.05
C ILE A 64 11.51 5.94 -8.93
N LEU A 65 10.27 5.83 -9.40
CA LEU A 65 9.82 4.79 -10.29
C LEU A 65 10.17 5.08 -11.74
N ARG A 66 10.29 4.01 -12.52
CA ARG A 66 10.53 4.00 -13.96
C ARG A 66 9.44 3.22 -14.68
N GLU A 67 9.37 3.43 -15.99
CA GLU A 67 8.44 2.68 -16.85
C GLU A 67 8.58 1.17 -16.64
N GLY A 68 7.45 0.52 -16.39
CA GLY A 68 7.36 -0.92 -16.18
C GLY A 68 7.70 -1.38 -14.76
N ASP A 69 8.05 -0.49 -13.82
CA ASP A 69 8.36 -0.88 -12.45
C ASP A 69 7.16 -1.53 -11.75
N ARG A 70 7.44 -2.62 -11.03
CA ARG A 70 6.46 -3.28 -10.15
C ARG A 70 6.80 -3.05 -8.69
N VAL A 71 5.99 -2.23 -8.03
CA VAL A 71 6.02 -1.98 -6.59
C VAL A 71 5.33 -3.11 -5.85
N GLU A 72 6.07 -3.78 -4.99
CA GLU A 72 5.63 -4.91 -4.16
C GLU A 72 5.57 -4.48 -2.70
N ILE A 73 4.40 -4.60 -2.07
CA ILE A 73 4.22 -4.33 -0.65
C ILE A 73 4.32 -5.68 0.08
N TYR A 74 5.32 -5.83 0.95
CA TYR A 74 5.51 -7.02 1.77
C TYR A 74 4.76 -6.91 3.08
N ARG A 75 4.36 -8.06 3.63
CA ARG A 75 3.71 -8.15 4.94
C ARG A 75 4.74 -7.92 6.05
N PRO A 76 4.38 -7.21 7.14
CA PRO A 76 5.23 -7.18 8.31
C PRO A 76 5.38 -8.61 8.85
N LEU A 77 6.60 -8.96 9.26
CA LEU A 77 6.83 -10.17 10.04
C LEU A 77 6.09 -9.96 11.36
N LEU A 78 5.14 -10.83 11.68
CA LEU A 78 4.33 -10.77 12.90
C LEU A 78 5.22 -10.88 14.15
N ALA A 79 5.73 -9.74 14.60
CA ALA A 79 6.33 -9.45 15.89
C ALA A 79 6.27 -7.92 16.02
N ASP A 80 5.43 -7.25 16.82
CA ASP A 80 4.69 -7.59 18.02
C ASP A 80 3.66 -6.43 18.27
N PRO A 81 2.94 -6.31 19.40
CA PRO A 81 1.50 -6.39 19.55
C PRO A 81 0.83 -5.03 19.86
N LYS A 82 1.11 -3.96 19.09
CA LYS A 82 0.57 -2.60 19.36
C LYS A 82 -0.65 -2.18 18.52
N GLU A 83 -0.91 -2.80 17.38
CA GLU A 83 -2.06 -2.48 16.50
C GLU A 83 -3.37 -3.20 16.90
N ILE A 84 -3.37 -3.76 18.12
CA ILE A 84 -4.54 -3.99 18.96
C ILE A 84 -5.23 -2.66 19.36
N ARG A 85 -4.65 -1.48 19.05
CA ARG A 85 -5.12 -0.19 19.59
C ARG A 85 -6.04 0.66 18.70
N ARG A 86 -5.99 0.60 17.36
CA ARG A 86 -6.81 1.51 16.51
C ARG A 86 -8.14 0.95 16.04
N LYS A 87 -8.28 -0.37 15.86
CA LYS A 87 -9.57 -1.03 15.62
C LYS A 87 -10.59 -0.83 16.77
N ARG A 88 -10.14 -0.37 17.96
CA ARG A 88 -11.00 0.00 19.10
C ARG A 88 -11.66 1.38 18.99
N ALA A 89 -11.23 2.29 18.11
CA ALA A 89 -11.78 3.66 18.06
C ALA A 89 -12.99 3.83 17.11
N ALA A 90 -13.20 2.93 16.15
CA ALA A 90 -14.27 3.08 15.14
C ALA A 90 -15.52 2.21 15.40
N GLN A 91 -15.53 1.37 16.45
CA GLN A 91 -16.69 0.53 16.80
C GLN A 91 -17.79 1.22 17.62
N GLN A 92 -17.69 2.53 17.95
CA GLN A 92 -18.66 3.15 18.89
C GLN A 92 -19.47 4.36 18.40
N GLN A 93 -19.28 4.89 17.18
CA GLN A 93 -19.93 6.18 16.83
C GLN A 93 -21.02 6.15 15.74
N GLU A 94 -21.16 5.13 14.87
CA GLU A 94 -21.94 5.36 13.62
C GLU A 94 -23.12 4.43 13.28
N GLN A 95 -23.67 3.65 14.21
CA GLN A 95 -24.97 2.99 13.98
C GLN A 95 -25.97 3.13 15.13
N LYS A 96 -25.99 4.31 15.76
CA LYS A 96 -27.11 4.76 16.62
C LYS A 96 -28.06 5.72 15.89
N GLY A 97 -28.01 5.78 14.55
CA GLY A 97 -28.52 6.92 13.76
C GLY A 97 -29.54 6.65 12.66
N LYS A 98 -30.07 5.42 12.47
CA LYS A 98 -31.24 5.17 11.59
C LYS A 98 -32.06 4.00 12.12
N SER A 99 -32.83 4.26 13.17
CA SER A 99 -34.04 3.50 13.52
C SER A 99 -35.24 4.40 13.30
#